data_AF-A0A962ZFE0-F1
#
_entry.id   AF-A0A962ZFE0-F1
#
_cell.length_a   1.000
_cell.length_b   1.000
_cell.length_c   1.000
_cell.angle_alpha   90.00
_cell.angle_beta   90.00
_cell.angle_gamma   90.00
#
_symmetry.space_group_name_H-M   'P 1'
#
loop_
_entity.id
_entity.type
_entity.pdbx_description
1 polymer ?
#
loop_
_entity_poly.entity_id
_entity_poly.type
_entity_poly.pdbx_seq_one_letter_code
_entity_poly.pdbx_strand_id
1 'polypeptide(L)'
;MSQSLNALRARARNLKLMAFDVDGVMTDGRLYFGPDGETFKVFHTLDGHGLKMLAAAGVTLAIITGRNSPMVARRARDLGIAHVIQGREDKGVALQALAEELGLEAAVIGYAGDDLPDVPAMEWSALAFSVPNGHPRAQACADMVTERRGGDGAVREICDFILGARPEIEA
;
A
#
# COMPACT_ATOMS: atom_id res chain seq x y z
N MET A 1 -2.58 21.10 -14.25
CA MET A 1 -3.18 20.24 -13.20
C MET A 1 -4.11 19.15 -13.77
N SER A 2 -5.11 19.45 -14.62
CA SER A 2 -6.07 18.42 -15.08
C SER A 2 -5.47 17.27 -15.92
N GLN A 3 -4.48 17.55 -16.77
CA GLN A 3 -3.83 16.51 -17.58
C GLN A 3 -3.00 15.51 -16.75
N SER A 4 -2.38 15.94 -15.65
CA SER A 4 -1.61 15.06 -14.76
C SER A 4 -2.54 14.09 -14.01
N LEU A 5 -3.65 14.59 -13.46
CA LEU A 5 -4.61 13.74 -12.75
C LEU A 5 -5.27 12.68 -13.65
N ASN A 6 -5.57 13.04 -14.91
CA ASN A 6 -6.13 12.09 -15.88
C ASN A 6 -5.13 10.96 -16.22
N ALA A 7 -3.83 11.28 -16.33
CA ALA A 7 -2.81 10.27 -16.53
C ALA A 7 -2.71 9.31 -15.33
N LEU A 8 -2.73 9.84 -14.10
CA LEU A 8 -2.74 9.01 -12.89
C LEU A 8 -3.95 8.08 -12.83
N ARG A 9 -5.15 8.60 -13.11
CA ARG A 9 -6.38 7.80 -13.18
C ARG A 9 -6.31 6.71 -14.25
N ALA A 10 -5.72 6.99 -15.40
CA ALA A 10 -5.54 5.99 -16.45
C ALA A 10 -4.66 4.82 -16.00
N ARG A 11 -3.56 5.10 -15.27
CA ARG A 11 -2.72 4.04 -14.68
C ARG A 11 -3.46 3.30 -13.56
N ALA A 12 -4.13 4.01 -12.66
CA ALA A 12 -4.88 3.42 -11.55
C ALA A 12 -5.96 2.43 -12.02
N ARG A 13 -6.65 2.75 -13.12
CA ARG A 13 -7.65 1.87 -13.75
C ARG A 13 -7.09 0.50 -14.14
N ASN A 14 -5.84 0.44 -14.55
CA ASN A 14 -5.22 -0.77 -15.09
C ASN A 14 -4.55 -1.64 -14.01
N LEU A 15 -4.47 -1.16 -12.76
CA LEU A 15 -3.81 -1.93 -11.70
C LEU A 15 -4.43 -3.31 -11.50
N LYS A 16 -3.58 -4.32 -11.33
CA LYS A 16 -3.97 -5.69 -10.99
C LYS A 16 -3.47 -6.09 -9.60
N LEU A 17 -2.42 -5.43 -9.11
CA LEU A 17 -1.85 -5.61 -7.79
C LEU A 17 -1.66 -4.24 -7.12
N MET A 18 -2.00 -4.17 -5.84
CA MET A 18 -1.66 -3.05 -4.97
C MET A 18 -0.98 -3.57 -3.71
N ALA A 19 0.30 -3.21 -3.54
CA ALA A 19 1.11 -3.60 -2.39
C ALA A 19 1.26 -2.42 -1.41
N PHE A 20 1.28 -2.72 -0.11
CA PHE A 20 1.40 -1.72 0.95
C PHE A 20 2.54 -2.07 1.90
N ASP A 21 3.31 -1.07 2.31
CA ASP A 21 3.99 -1.14 3.59
C ASP A 21 2.98 -1.11 4.75
N VAL A 22 3.43 -1.48 5.95
CA VAL A 22 2.63 -1.48 7.17
C VAL A 22 2.87 -0.22 8.00
N ASP A 23 4.11 0.00 8.44
CA ASP A 23 4.39 0.89 9.57
C ASP A 23 4.68 2.29 9.11
N GLY A 24 3.69 3.17 9.27
CA GLY A 24 3.72 4.52 8.69
C GLY A 24 2.78 4.68 7.51
N VAL A 25 2.25 3.58 6.95
CA VAL A 25 1.20 3.56 5.92
C VAL A 25 -0.13 3.04 6.47
N MET A 26 -0.21 1.76 6.84
CA MET A 26 -1.41 1.15 7.44
C MET A 26 -1.55 1.49 8.93
N THR A 27 -0.46 1.93 9.55
CA THR A 27 -0.36 2.42 10.93
C THR A 27 0.18 3.85 10.92
N ASP A 28 0.14 4.52 12.06
CA ASP A 28 0.67 5.88 12.24
C ASP A 28 2.21 5.92 12.42
N GLY A 29 2.89 4.79 12.22
CA GLY A 29 4.34 4.63 12.36
C GLY A 29 4.81 4.47 13.80
N ARG A 30 3.91 4.51 14.80
CA ARG A 30 4.30 4.31 16.20
C ARG A 30 4.49 2.83 16.49
N LEU A 31 5.58 2.52 17.17
CA LEU A 31 5.86 1.19 17.70
C LEU A 31 5.68 1.22 19.21
N TYR A 32 4.82 0.33 19.71
CA TYR A 32 4.53 0.24 21.13
C TYR A 32 5.15 -1.01 21.72
N PHE A 33 6.08 -0.80 22.65
CA PHE A 33 6.87 -1.85 23.27
C PHE A 33 6.53 -1.99 24.75
N GLY A 34 6.36 -3.23 25.18
CA GLY A 34 6.41 -3.64 26.57
C GLY A 34 7.74 -4.35 26.88
N PRO A 35 7.89 -4.90 28.10
CA PRO A 35 9.12 -5.57 28.53
C PRO A 35 9.56 -6.73 27.61
N ASP A 36 8.61 -7.41 26.97
CA ASP A 36 8.85 -8.60 26.15
C ASP A 36 8.84 -8.32 24.62
N GLY A 37 8.75 -7.06 24.21
CA GLY A 37 8.73 -6.67 22.79
C GLY A 37 7.49 -5.89 22.38
N GLU A 38 7.14 -5.96 21.08
CA GLU A 38 6.00 -5.24 20.50
C GLU A 38 4.67 -5.74 21.11
N THR A 39 3.89 -4.86 21.71
CA THR A 39 2.67 -5.23 22.45
C THR A 39 1.39 -4.93 21.71
N PHE A 40 1.37 -3.89 20.88
CA PHE A 40 0.20 -3.56 20.05
C PHE A 40 0.58 -2.87 18.76
N LYS A 41 -0.24 -3.12 17.73
CA LYS A 41 -0.20 -2.44 16.44
C LYS A 41 -1.61 -1.96 16.10
N VAL A 42 -1.75 -0.66 15.87
CA VAL A 42 -3.05 0.00 15.65
C VAL A 42 -3.28 0.17 14.15
N PHE A 43 -4.41 -0.33 13.67
CA PHE A 43 -4.86 -0.19 12.28
C PHE A 43 -6.15 0.63 12.22
N HIS A 44 -6.41 1.25 11.09
CA HIS A 44 -7.60 2.06 10.91
C HIS A 44 -8.80 1.27 10.36
N THR A 45 -10.01 1.59 10.84
CA THR A 45 -11.24 0.90 10.40
C THR A 45 -11.62 1.24 8.96
N LEU A 46 -11.43 2.50 8.53
CA LEU A 46 -11.77 2.90 7.16
C LEU A 46 -10.89 2.20 6.13
N ASP A 47 -9.60 2.01 6.46
CA ASP A 47 -8.64 1.33 5.59
C ASP A 47 -9.07 -0.12 5.32
N GLY A 48 -9.54 -0.81 6.37
CA GLY A 48 -10.03 -2.17 6.23
C GLY A 48 -11.24 -2.28 5.27
N HIS A 49 -12.12 -1.28 5.24
CA HIS A 49 -13.23 -1.26 4.29
C HIS A 49 -12.76 -0.97 2.87
N GLY A 50 -11.87 0.02 2.69
CA GLY A 50 -11.29 0.36 1.39
C GLY A 50 -10.57 -0.82 0.75
N LEU A 51 -9.76 -1.54 1.52
CA LEU A 51 -9.05 -2.72 1.05
C LEU A 51 -10.03 -3.82 0.60
N LYS A 52 -11.10 -4.07 1.35
CA LYS A 52 -12.12 -5.06 0.96
C LYS A 52 -12.83 -4.66 -0.34
N MET A 53 -13.18 -3.40 -0.50
CA MET A 53 -13.78 -2.89 -1.75
C MET A 53 -12.80 -3.03 -2.93
N LEU A 54 -11.53 -2.70 -2.71
CA LEU A 54 -10.49 -2.79 -3.73
C LEU A 54 -10.24 -4.24 -4.17
N ALA A 55 -10.19 -5.18 -3.23
CA ALA A 55 -10.11 -6.61 -3.52
C ALA A 55 -11.36 -7.11 -4.27
N ALA A 56 -12.56 -6.67 -3.87
CA ALA A 56 -13.80 -7.04 -4.55
C ALA A 56 -13.86 -6.53 -6.00
N ALA A 57 -13.15 -5.43 -6.30
CA ALA A 57 -12.97 -4.89 -7.65
C ALA A 57 -11.90 -5.63 -8.49
N GLY A 58 -11.41 -6.78 -8.01
CA GLY A 58 -10.46 -7.64 -8.72
C GLY A 58 -9.01 -7.17 -8.66
N VAL A 59 -8.63 -6.34 -7.67
CA VAL A 59 -7.23 -5.97 -7.42
C VAL A 59 -6.66 -6.87 -6.34
N THR A 60 -5.61 -7.61 -6.68
CA THR A 60 -4.85 -8.39 -5.71
C THR A 60 -4.19 -7.45 -4.70
N LEU A 61 -4.28 -7.79 -3.42
CA LEU A 61 -3.65 -7.03 -2.34
C LEU A 61 -2.40 -7.75 -1.84
N ALA A 62 -1.37 -6.98 -1.52
CA ALA A 62 -0.17 -7.49 -0.87
C ALA A 62 0.33 -6.57 0.26
N ILE A 63 1.06 -7.16 1.20
CA ILE A 63 1.83 -6.45 2.22
C ILE A 63 3.30 -6.81 2.06
N ILE A 64 4.17 -5.80 2.07
CA ILE A 64 5.63 -5.96 2.10
C ILE A 64 6.17 -5.11 3.24
N THR A 65 6.75 -5.74 4.26
CA THR A 65 7.28 -5.02 5.42
C THR A 65 8.63 -5.57 5.87
N GLY A 66 9.50 -4.67 6.34
CA GLY A 66 10.78 -5.03 6.94
C GLY A 66 10.63 -5.72 8.30
N ARG A 67 9.46 -5.57 8.95
CA ARG A 67 9.22 -6.14 10.28
C ARG A 67 8.56 -7.50 10.21
N ASN A 68 8.81 -8.33 11.22
CA ASN A 68 8.09 -9.59 11.44
C ASN A 68 7.14 -9.41 12.63
N SER A 69 5.83 -9.42 12.37
CA SER A 69 4.82 -9.23 13.41
C SER A 69 3.65 -10.21 13.23
N PRO A 70 3.30 -11.01 14.25
CA PRO A 70 2.13 -11.89 14.19
C PRO A 70 0.82 -11.09 14.09
N MET A 71 0.82 -9.83 14.54
CA MET A 71 -0.32 -8.93 14.44
C MET A 71 -0.61 -8.54 12.98
N VAL A 72 0.43 -8.29 12.18
CA VAL A 72 0.30 -8.04 10.74
C VAL A 72 -0.27 -9.27 10.03
N ALA A 73 0.29 -10.46 10.32
CA ALA A 73 -0.22 -11.71 9.74
C ALA A 73 -1.70 -11.95 10.10
N ARG A 74 -2.11 -11.64 11.33
CA ARG A 74 -3.52 -11.74 11.74
C ARG A 74 -4.39 -10.74 11.00
N ARG A 75 -3.98 -9.46 10.96
CA ARG A 75 -4.74 -8.40 10.27
C ARG A 75 -4.91 -8.69 8.78
N ALA A 76 -3.87 -9.17 8.13
CA ALA A 76 -3.91 -9.56 6.73
C ALA A 76 -4.95 -10.66 6.48
N ARG A 77 -4.99 -11.69 7.34
CA ARG A 77 -6.03 -12.75 7.26
C ARG A 77 -7.44 -12.20 7.44
N ASP A 78 -7.67 -11.31 8.40
CA ASP A 78 -8.99 -10.71 8.65
C ASP A 78 -9.47 -9.86 7.44
N LEU A 79 -8.55 -9.36 6.63
CA LEU A 79 -8.81 -8.57 5.43
C LEU A 79 -8.80 -9.40 4.13
N GLY A 80 -8.41 -10.67 4.18
CA GLY A 80 -8.28 -11.53 3.00
C GLY A 80 -7.07 -11.20 2.11
N ILE A 81 -6.03 -10.59 2.66
CA ILE A 81 -4.79 -10.27 1.93
C ILE A 81 -3.96 -11.55 1.83
N ALA A 82 -3.82 -12.08 0.62
CA ALA A 82 -3.17 -13.38 0.37
C ALA A 82 -1.64 -13.32 0.40
N HIS A 83 -1.05 -12.20 -0.05
CA HIS A 83 0.40 -12.06 -0.19
C HIS A 83 0.95 -11.19 0.96
N VAL A 84 1.62 -11.82 1.92
CA VAL A 84 2.18 -11.14 3.09
C VAL A 84 3.66 -11.49 3.21
N ILE A 85 4.50 -10.54 2.83
CA ILE A 85 5.96 -10.66 2.83
C ILE A 85 6.51 -9.86 4.01
N GLN A 86 7.00 -10.54 5.03
CA GLN A 86 7.54 -9.94 6.25
C GLN A 86 9.05 -10.17 6.36
N GLY A 87 9.73 -9.31 7.12
CA GLY A 87 11.18 -9.40 7.33
C GLY A 87 12.01 -9.06 6.10
N ARG A 88 11.47 -8.23 5.18
CA ARG A 88 12.12 -7.88 3.92
C ARG A 88 12.31 -6.36 3.81
N GLU A 89 13.56 -5.92 3.84
CA GLU A 89 13.94 -4.51 3.67
C GLU A 89 14.26 -4.16 2.20
N ASP A 90 14.63 -5.17 1.40
CA ASP A 90 14.86 -5.07 -0.04
C ASP A 90 13.52 -5.08 -0.81
N LYS A 91 12.63 -4.13 -0.49
CA LYS A 91 11.22 -4.15 -0.91
C LYS A 91 11.02 -4.11 -2.43
N GLY A 92 11.91 -3.44 -3.16
CA GLY A 92 11.90 -3.45 -4.63
C GLY A 92 12.10 -4.85 -5.21
N VAL A 93 13.06 -5.60 -4.66
CA VAL A 93 13.32 -7.00 -5.05
C VAL A 93 12.15 -7.89 -4.63
N ALA A 94 11.61 -7.69 -3.43
CA ALA A 94 10.46 -8.44 -2.95
C ALA A 94 9.21 -8.23 -3.83
N LEU A 95 8.95 -7.00 -4.26
CA LEU A 95 7.84 -6.68 -5.16
C LEU A 95 8.04 -7.29 -6.55
N GLN A 96 9.25 -7.23 -7.10
CA GLN A 96 9.60 -7.86 -8.38
C GLN A 96 9.39 -9.38 -8.33
N ALA A 97 9.87 -10.05 -7.29
CA ALA A 97 9.69 -11.48 -7.12
C ALA A 97 8.20 -11.88 -7.01
N LEU A 98 7.41 -11.10 -6.28
CA LEU A 98 5.96 -11.31 -6.20
C LEU A 98 5.28 -11.10 -7.57
N ALA A 99 5.70 -10.09 -8.32
CA ALA A 99 5.19 -9.83 -9.66
C ALA A 99 5.47 -11.00 -10.61
N GLU A 100 6.68 -11.56 -10.58
CA GLU A 100 7.05 -12.75 -11.35
C GLU A 100 6.20 -13.96 -10.97
N GLU A 101 6.00 -14.23 -9.67
CA GLU A 101 5.14 -15.30 -9.18
C GLU A 101 3.70 -15.19 -9.72
N LEU A 102 3.19 -13.96 -9.79
CA LEU A 102 1.84 -13.66 -10.26
C LEU A 102 1.74 -13.50 -11.79
N GLY A 103 2.86 -13.54 -12.52
CA GLY A 103 2.89 -13.28 -13.96
C GLY A 103 2.45 -11.85 -14.32
N LEU A 104 2.75 -10.87 -13.47
CA LEU A 104 2.40 -9.47 -13.64
C LEU A 104 3.61 -8.62 -14.05
N GLU A 105 3.38 -7.65 -14.92
CA GLU A 105 4.38 -6.63 -15.26
C GLU A 105 4.26 -5.41 -14.35
N ALA A 106 5.36 -4.66 -14.20
CA ALA A 106 5.40 -3.41 -13.44
C ALA A 106 4.28 -2.43 -13.82
N ALA A 107 3.90 -2.40 -15.11
CA ALA A 107 2.88 -1.52 -15.70
C ALA A 107 1.48 -1.64 -15.07
N VAL A 108 1.20 -2.72 -14.32
CA VAL A 108 -0.08 -2.98 -13.67
C VAL A 108 0.02 -3.13 -12.15
N ILE A 109 1.13 -2.66 -11.56
CA ILE A 109 1.41 -2.80 -10.13
C ILE A 109 1.47 -1.42 -9.48
N GLY A 110 0.79 -1.26 -8.35
CA GLY A 110 0.90 -0.10 -7.49
C GLY A 110 1.58 -0.44 -6.16
N TYR A 111 2.23 0.56 -5.56
CA TYR A 111 2.89 0.42 -4.27
C TYR A 111 2.64 1.65 -3.38
N ALA A 112 2.40 1.45 -2.09
CA ALA A 112 2.28 2.53 -1.10
C ALA A 112 3.33 2.37 0.01
N GLY A 113 4.17 3.38 0.19
CA GLY A 113 5.27 3.38 1.15
C GLY A 113 5.49 4.73 1.81
N ASP A 114 6.19 4.75 2.93
CA ASP A 114 6.41 5.96 3.72
C ASP A 114 7.89 6.30 3.93
N ASP A 115 8.84 5.37 3.73
CA ASP A 115 10.26 5.65 4.02
C ASP A 115 11.24 5.13 2.94
N LEU A 116 12.54 5.32 3.16
CA LEU A 116 13.62 4.96 2.24
C LEU A 116 13.60 3.51 1.74
N PRO A 117 13.31 2.48 2.56
CA PRO A 117 13.23 1.10 2.08
C PRO A 117 12.12 0.86 1.03
N ASP A 118 11.11 1.73 0.99
CA ASP A 118 10.02 1.66 0.02
C ASP A 118 10.39 2.24 -1.34
N VAL A 119 11.32 3.20 -1.39
CA VAL A 119 11.66 3.96 -2.61
C VAL A 119 11.97 3.02 -3.80
N PRO A 120 12.77 1.96 -3.68
CA PRO A 120 13.01 1.06 -4.81
C PRO A 120 11.75 0.34 -5.33
N ALA A 121 10.78 0.03 -4.46
CA ALA A 121 9.50 -0.56 -4.87
C ALA A 121 8.58 0.47 -5.53
N MET A 122 8.58 1.69 -4.99
CA MET A 122 7.84 2.83 -5.52
C MET A 122 8.32 3.20 -6.93
N GLU A 123 9.63 3.39 -7.14
CA GLU A 123 10.22 3.73 -8.43
C GLU A 123 9.97 2.67 -9.51
N TRP A 124 9.89 1.40 -9.11
CA TRP A 124 9.67 0.29 -10.03
C TRP A 124 8.19 0.12 -10.42
N SER A 125 7.26 0.49 -9.53
CA SER A 125 5.81 0.32 -9.75
C SER A 125 5.24 1.30 -10.79
N ALA A 126 4.10 0.96 -11.40
CA ALA A 126 3.40 1.86 -12.32
C ALA A 126 2.71 3.04 -11.62
N LEU A 127 2.36 2.90 -10.34
CA LEU A 127 1.69 3.93 -9.57
C LEU A 127 2.14 3.85 -8.10
N ALA A 128 2.90 4.84 -7.68
CA ALA A 128 3.43 4.95 -6.33
C ALA A 128 2.63 5.96 -5.48
N PHE A 129 2.35 5.58 -4.25
CA PHE A 129 1.72 6.43 -3.25
C PHE A 129 2.61 6.61 -2.04
N SER A 130 2.52 7.78 -1.40
CA SER A 130 3.06 8.02 -0.07
C SER A 130 2.08 8.82 0.78
N VAL A 131 2.44 9.08 2.04
CA VAL A 131 1.60 9.75 3.02
C VAL A 131 2.27 11.01 3.59
N PRO A 132 1.51 12.00 4.09
CA PRO A 132 2.05 13.26 4.60
C PRO A 132 3.05 13.12 5.75
N ASN A 133 2.94 12.05 6.55
CA ASN A 133 3.84 11.74 7.66
C ASN A 133 5.01 10.82 7.26
N GLY A 134 5.12 10.44 5.99
CA GLY A 134 6.25 9.67 5.48
C GLY A 134 7.49 10.54 5.34
N HIS A 135 8.65 9.91 5.22
CA HIS A 135 9.91 10.57 4.97
C HIS A 135 9.88 11.35 3.63
N PRO A 136 10.50 12.56 3.55
CA PRO A 136 10.45 13.40 2.35
C PRO A 136 10.94 12.72 1.07
N ARG A 137 11.83 11.72 1.16
CA ARG A 137 12.28 10.94 0.00
C ARG A 137 11.20 10.06 -0.59
N ALA A 138 10.38 9.39 0.24
CA ALA A 138 9.25 8.61 -0.23
C ALA A 138 8.19 9.53 -0.85
N GLN A 139 7.91 10.67 -0.20
CA GLN A 139 6.98 11.67 -0.74
C GLN A 139 7.43 12.21 -2.11
N ALA A 140 8.73 12.49 -2.29
CA ALA A 140 9.27 12.97 -3.55
C ALA A 140 9.27 11.89 -4.67
N CYS A 141 9.30 10.62 -4.29
CA CYS A 141 9.21 9.48 -5.22
C CYS A 141 7.76 9.18 -5.62
N ALA A 142 6.79 9.49 -4.77
CA ALA A 142 5.39 9.17 -5.01
C ALA A 142 4.82 9.95 -6.19
N ASP A 143 3.97 9.29 -6.98
CA ASP A 143 3.15 9.98 -7.97
C ASP A 143 2.01 10.77 -7.32
N MET A 144 1.55 10.29 -6.15
CA MET A 144 0.53 10.94 -5.34
C MET A 144 0.84 10.76 -3.86
N VAL A 145 0.89 11.88 -3.14
CA VAL A 145 0.88 11.88 -1.68
C VAL A 145 -0.57 12.07 -1.24
N THR A 146 -1.05 11.21 -0.35
CA THR A 146 -2.43 11.31 0.18
C THR A 146 -2.61 12.60 0.98
N GLU A 147 -3.86 13.05 1.14
CA GLU A 147 -4.19 14.12 2.08
C GLU A 147 -4.22 13.59 3.52
N ARG A 148 -4.71 12.36 3.71
CA ARG A 148 -4.74 11.70 5.02
C ARG A 148 -3.39 11.11 5.39
N ARG A 149 -3.12 11.05 6.69
CA ARG A 149 -1.91 10.46 7.27
C ARG A 149 -1.99 8.94 7.29
N GLY A 150 -0.84 8.28 7.29
CA GLY A 150 -0.73 6.86 7.58
C GLY A 150 -1.38 6.51 8.91
N GLY A 151 -2.09 5.38 8.95
CA GLY A 151 -2.88 4.96 10.11
C GLY A 151 -4.15 5.77 10.38
N ASP A 152 -4.47 6.77 9.55
CA ASP A 152 -5.63 7.67 9.71
C ASP A 152 -6.47 7.76 8.44
N GLY A 153 -6.56 6.66 7.67
CA GLY A 153 -7.38 6.62 6.45
C GLY A 153 -6.63 6.84 5.13
N ALA A 154 -5.29 6.94 5.14
CA ALA A 154 -4.53 7.08 3.89
C ALA A 154 -4.73 5.89 2.94
N VAL A 155 -4.75 4.66 3.47
CA VAL A 155 -4.99 3.47 2.65
C VAL A 155 -6.40 3.50 2.06
N ARG A 156 -7.40 3.96 2.83
CA ARG A 156 -8.76 4.18 2.32
C ARG A 156 -8.76 5.18 1.17
N GLU A 157 -8.07 6.31 1.30
CA GLU A 157 -7.98 7.33 0.26
C GLU A 157 -7.36 6.78 -1.04
N ILE A 158 -6.30 5.98 -0.92
CA ILE A 158 -5.68 5.28 -2.05
C ILE A 158 -6.68 4.33 -2.72
N CYS A 159 -7.40 3.52 -1.93
CA CYS A 159 -8.41 2.61 -2.44
C CYS A 159 -9.51 3.38 -3.19
N ASP A 160 -10.05 4.45 -2.61
CA ASP A 160 -11.10 5.26 -3.23
C ASP A 160 -10.61 5.92 -4.53
N PHE A 161 -9.36 6.37 -4.59
CA PHE A 161 -8.77 6.90 -5.82
C PHE A 161 -8.70 5.85 -6.94
N ILE A 162 -8.23 4.64 -6.62
CA ILE A 162 -8.13 3.55 -7.60
C ILE A 162 -9.52 3.11 -8.06
N LEU A 163 -10.47 2.99 -7.13
CA LEU A 163 -11.84 2.58 -7.44
C LEU A 163 -12.56 3.64 -8.28
N GLY A 164 -12.44 4.92 -7.94
CA GLY A 164 -13.02 6.03 -8.70
C GLY A 164 -12.43 6.21 -10.10
N ALA A 165 -11.28 5.59 -10.40
CA ALA A 165 -10.73 5.55 -11.75
C ALA A 165 -11.33 4.44 -12.62
N ARG A 166 -12.01 3.45 -12.01
CA ARG A 166 -12.61 2.30 -12.70
C ARG A 166 -14.06 2.59 -13.08
N PRO A 167 -14.48 2.21 -14.30
CA PRO A 167 -15.82 2.48 -14.78
C PRO A 167 -16.93 1.64 -14.13
N GLU A 168 -16.57 0.59 -13.37
CA GLU A 168 -17.53 -0.45 -12.93
C GLU A 168 -18.03 -0.30 -11.49
N ILE A 169 -17.72 0.81 -10.81
CA ILE A 169 -18.23 1.10 -9.47
C ILE A 169 -18.94 2.45 -9.53
N GLU A 170 -20.19 2.42 -10.00
CA GLU A 170 -21.17 3.41 -9.55
C GLU A 170 -21.50 3.05 -8.09
N ALA A 171 -21.36 4.04 -7.21
CA ALA A 171 -21.65 3.92 -5.78
C ALA A 171 -23.13 3.59 -5.51
#